data_AF-A0A961HQ73-F1
#
_entry.id   AF-A0A961HQ73-F1
#
_cell.length_a   1.000
_cell.length_b   1.000
_cell.length_c   1.000
_cell.angle_alpha   90.00
_cell.angle_beta   90.00
_cell.angle_gamma   90.00
#
_symmetry.space_group_name_H-M   'P 1'
#
loop_
_entity.id
_entity.type
_entity.pdbx_description
1 polymer ?
#
loop_
_entity_poly.entity_id
_entity_poly.type
_entity_poly.pdbx_seq_one_letter_code
_entity_poly.pdbx_strand_id
1 'polypeptide(L)'
;MKKQNSRKDFLLNAAGFLTAATLSQYCSTVSKTRYSGSESVEPLASAHDLGLTDPILIVLNAGISAPNPHNTQAWKFKVHSSMSAVLYVDEDRVLPATDPTYRQIHIGQGCFLELASIAAGALHMELNITLLPEGYSLPRDLGRKPIAKLELKPATEQRSDPLAAMIGKRHTVRSAYDGPLITESELTQLA
;
A
#
# COMPACT_ATOMS: atom_id res chain seq x y z
N MET A 1 33.88 -32.98 9.87
CA MET A 1 32.59 -32.25 9.80
C MET A 1 32.61 -31.34 8.58
N LYS A 2 31.75 -31.57 7.57
CA LYS A 2 31.66 -30.70 6.39
C LYS A 2 30.81 -29.47 6.75
N LYS A 3 31.38 -28.29 6.65
CA LYS A 3 30.69 -27.01 6.86
C LYS A 3 29.66 -26.84 5.73
N GLN A 4 28.37 -26.83 6.06
CA GLN A 4 27.32 -26.47 5.09
C GLN A 4 27.44 -24.98 4.82
N ASN A 5 27.73 -24.61 3.57
CA ASN A 5 27.74 -23.22 3.15
C ASN A 5 26.29 -22.70 3.15
N SER A 6 26.08 -21.51 3.72
CA SER A 6 24.76 -20.87 3.71
C SER A 6 24.41 -20.37 2.31
N ARG A 7 23.12 -20.13 2.05
CA ARG A 7 22.66 -19.53 0.78
C ARG A 7 23.34 -18.19 0.49
N LYS A 8 23.74 -17.44 1.53
CA LYS A 8 24.50 -16.19 1.40
C LYS A 8 25.92 -16.45 0.88
N ASP A 9 26.58 -17.49 1.38
CA ASP A 9 27.94 -17.86 0.97
C ASP A 9 28.00 -18.36 -0.47
N PHE A 10 26.95 -19.05 -0.94
CA PHE A 10 26.85 -19.47 -2.33
C PHE A 10 26.71 -18.28 -3.29
N LEU A 11 25.85 -17.30 -2.95
CA LEU A 11 25.62 -16.13 -3.78
C LEU A 11 26.84 -15.20 -3.86
N LEU A 12 27.59 -15.06 -2.77
CA LEU A 12 28.84 -14.29 -2.73
C LEU A 12 29.93 -14.90 -3.62
N ASN A 13 30.04 -16.24 -3.66
CA ASN A 13 31.05 -16.93 -4.46
C ASN A 13 30.68 -17.05 -5.95
N ALA A 14 29.39 -17.04 -6.28
CA ALA A 14 28.92 -17.11 -7.68
C ALA A 14 29.09 -15.80 -8.46
N ALA A 15 29.33 -14.67 -7.77
CA ALA A 15 29.54 -13.36 -8.39
C ALA A 15 30.83 -13.25 -9.22
N GLY A 16 31.77 -14.21 -9.09
CA GLY A 16 33.07 -14.17 -9.75
C GLY A 16 33.09 -14.49 -11.25
N PHE A 17 31.99 -14.93 -11.87
CA PHE A 17 31.98 -15.39 -13.27
C PHE A 17 31.05 -14.63 -14.23
N LEU A 18 30.43 -13.53 -13.80
CA LEU A 18 29.65 -12.66 -14.68
C LEU A 18 30.36 -11.32 -14.81
N THR A 19 30.98 -11.09 -15.97
CA THR A 19 31.55 -9.80 -16.37
C THR A 19 30.53 -8.69 -16.10
N ALA A 20 30.89 -7.71 -15.26
CA ALA A 20 30.01 -6.62 -14.82
C ALA A 20 29.27 -5.87 -15.95
N ALA A 21 29.81 -5.90 -17.18
CA ALA A 21 29.21 -5.28 -18.35
C ALA A 21 27.86 -5.90 -18.78
N THR A 22 27.68 -7.22 -18.66
CA THR A 22 26.44 -7.89 -19.12
C THR A 22 25.31 -7.79 -18.11
N LEU A 23 25.62 -7.72 -16.80
CA LEU A 23 24.62 -7.47 -15.76
C LEU A 23 24.11 -6.02 -15.78
N SER A 24 24.98 -5.06 -16.15
CA SER A 24 24.61 -3.64 -16.25
C SER A 24 23.57 -3.39 -17.34
N GLN A 25 23.66 -4.08 -18.49
CA GLN A 25 22.67 -3.95 -19.56
C GLN A 25 21.29 -4.53 -19.18
N TYR A 26 21.24 -5.62 -18.40
CA TYR A 26 19.96 -6.20 -17.96
C TYR A 26 19.29 -5.40 -16.83
N CYS A 27 20.07 -4.70 -16.00
CA CYS A 27 19.51 -3.77 -15.00
C CYS A 27 19.12 -2.40 -15.59
N SER A 28 19.61 -2.05 -16.78
CA SER A 28 19.30 -0.75 -17.41
C SER A 28 17.97 -0.69 -18.18
N THR A 29 17.30 -1.83 -18.42
CA THR A 29 15.96 -1.89 -19.05
C THR A 29 14.82 -1.97 -18.05
N VAL A 30 15.10 -1.96 -16.74
CA VAL A 30 14.12 -1.56 -15.73
C VAL A 30 14.06 -0.05 -15.76
N SER A 31 13.06 0.48 -16.47
CA SER A 31 12.74 1.91 -16.49
C SER A 31 12.96 2.52 -15.10
N LYS A 32 13.81 3.54 -15.04
CA LYS A 32 14.01 4.44 -13.89
C LYS A 32 12.76 5.32 -13.64
N THR A 33 11.58 4.72 -13.70
CA THR A 33 10.32 5.23 -13.13
C THR A 33 9.98 4.52 -11.83
N ARG A 34 10.93 3.80 -11.21
CA ARG A 34 10.88 3.60 -9.76
C ARG A 34 11.20 4.94 -9.11
N TYR A 35 10.16 5.64 -8.67
CA TYR A 35 10.16 6.58 -7.55
C TYR A 35 11.56 7.15 -7.23
N SER A 36 12.01 8.09 -8.06
CA SER A 36 13.11 8.99 -7.73
C SER A 36 12.52 10.20 -7.01
N GLY A 37 11.69 9.94 -5.99
CA GLY A 37 11.15 10.94 -5.08
C GLY A 37 12.09 11.08 -3.89
N SER A 38 12.23 12.32 -3.42
CA SER A 38 12.84 12.80 -2.17
C SER A 38 12.83 11.79 -1.00
N GLU A 39 13.74 12.01 -0.06
CA GLU A 39 13.93 11.28 1.21
C GLU A 39 12.68 11.20 2.12
N SER A 40 11.51 11.67 1.69
CA SER A 40 10.24 11.51 2.39
C SER A 40 9.66 10.11 2.14
N VAL A 41 10.09 9.14 2.95
CA VAL A 41 9.48 7.80 3.09
C VAL A 41 8.02 7.88 3.63
N GLU A 42 7.50 9.09 3.83
CA GLU A 42 6.20 9.37 4.43
C GLU A 42 5.14 9.63 3.35
N PRO A 43 4.14 8.75 3.19
CA PRO A 43 3.16 8.85 2.11
C PRO A 43 2.32 10.14 2.12
N LEU A 44 2.11 10.76 3.28
CA LEU A 44 1.45 12.06 3.37
C LEU A 44 2.35 13.21 2.87
N ALA A 45 3.62 13.23 3.30
CA ALA A 45 4.57 14.27 2.90
C ALA A 45 4.92 14.20 1.41
N SER A 46 5.07 12.99 0.87
CA SER A 46 5.43 12.80 -0.53
C SER A 46 4.39 13.34 -1.53
N ALA A 47 3.13 13.53 -1.11
CA ALA A 47 2.11 14.11 -1.96
C ALA A 47 2.46 15.55 -2.37
N HIS A 48 3.09 16.32 -1.47
CA HIS A 48 3.58 17.66 -1.77
C HIS A 48 4.71 17.62 -2.81
N ASP A 49 5.64 16.67 -2.67
CA ASP A 49 6.77 16.49 -3.59
C ASP A 49 6.30 16.08 -5.00
N LEU A 50 5.16 15.39 -5.08
CA LEU A 50 4.47 15.03 -6.33
C LEU A 50 3.61 16.18 -6.89
N GLY A 51 3.53 17.32 -6.22
CA GLY A 51 2.69 18.46 -6.63
C GLY A 51 1.19 18.19 -6.52
N LEU A 52 0.77 17.22 -5.71
CA LEU A 52 -0.64 16.90 -5.49
C LEU A 52 -1.25 17.95 -4.55
N THR A 53 -2.12 18.80 -5.09
CA THR A 53 -2.79 19.86 -4.31
C THR A 53 -4.22 19.50 -3.90
N ASP A 54 -4.87 18.62 -4.65
CA ASP A 54 -6.23 18.19 -4.36
C ASP A 54 -6.25 17.27 -3.14
N PRO A 55 -7.07 17.56 -2.10
CA PRO A 55 -7.10 16.75 -0.88
C PRO A 55 -7.37 15.27 -1.14
N ILE A 56 -8.25 14.96 -2.11
CA ILE A 56 -8.50 13.56 -2.46
C ILE A 56 -7.23 12.89 -2.98
N LEU A 57 -6.41 13.55 -3.79
CA LEU A 57 -5.19 12.95 -4.35
C LEU A 57 -4.14 12.71 -3.25
N ILE A 58 -4.03 13.60 -2.27
CA ILE A 58 -3.14 13.42 -1.11
C ILE A 58 -3.58 12.18 -0.30
N VAL A 59 -4.88 12.04 -0.04
CA VAL A 59 -5.45 10.89 0.67
C VAL A 59 -5.24 9.59 -0.11
N LEU A 60 -5.47 9.59 -1.43
CA LEU A 60 -5.21 8.42 -2.28
C LEU A 60 -3.72 8.06 -2.28
N ASN A 61 -2.82 9.04 -2.34
CA ASN A 61 -1.36 8.82 -2.29
C ASN A 61 -0.92 8.14 -0.99
N ALA A 62 -1.51 8.53 0.13
CA ALA A 62 -1.28 7.82 1.39
C ALA A 62 -1.87 6.40 1.36
N GLY A 63 -3.11 6.25 0.87
CA GLY A 63 -3.80 4.96 0.78
C GLY A 63 -3.06 3.92 -0.06
N ILE A 64 -2.45 4.29 -1.20
CA ILE A 64 -1.77 3.32 -2.09
C ILE A 64 -0.56 2.65 -1.44
N SER A 65 -0.06 3.19 -0.32
CA SER A 65 0.99 2.55 0.49
C SER A 65 0.51 1.30 1.24
N ALA A 66 -0.81 1.04 1.25
CA ALA A 66 -1.41 -0.09 1.95
C ALA A 66 -0.81 -1.45 1.56
N PRO A 67 -0.61 -2.34 2.54
CA PRO A 67 -0.12 -3.67 2.25
C PRO A 67 -1.17 -4.42 1.44
N ASN A 68 -0.73 -5.14 0.41
CA ASN A 68 -1.62 -5.88 -0.46
C ASN A 68 -0.91 -7.15 -0.98
N PRO A 69 -1.67 -8.16 -1.44
CA PRO A 69 -1.14 -9.46 -1.81
C PRO A 69 -0.08 -9.35 -2.90
N HIS A 70 1.09 -9.95 -2.67
CA HIS A 70 2.25 -9.87 -3.58
C HIS A 70 2.64 -8.44 -4.00
N ASN A 71 2.17 -7.43 -3.28
CA ASN A 71 2.32 -6.02 -3.61
C ASN A 71 1.87 -5.66 -5.05
N THR A 72 0.85 -6.35 -5.59
CA THR A 72 0.34 -6.07 -6.95
C THR A 72 -0.27 -4.69 -7.10
N GLN A 73 -0.76 -4.11 -6.00
CA GLN A 73 -1.37 -2.78 -5.92
C GLN A 73 -2.52 -2.65 -6.93
N ALA A 74 -3.52 -3.52 -6.82
CA ALA A 74 -4.67 -3.61 -7.72
C ALA A 74 -5.69 -2.47 -7.51
N TRP A 75 -5.22 -1.24 -7.41
CA TRP A 75 -6.02 -0.04 -7.19
C TRP A 75 -6.31 0.64 -8.53
N LYS A 76 -7.58 0.93 -8.81
CA LYS A 76 -7.98 1.74 -9.98
C LYS A 76 -8.95 2.82 -9.51
N PHE A 77 -8.65 4.07 -9.84
CA PHE A 77 -9.44 5.21 -9.35
C PHE A 77 -10.10 5.96 -10.49
N LYS A 78 -11.34 6.40 -10.26
CA LYS A 78 -11.99 7.44 -11.03
C LYS A 78 -12.14 8.68 -10.15
N VAL A 79 -11.30 9.69 -10.39
CA VAL A 79 -11.36 10.96 -9.65
C VAL A 79 -12.49 11.81 -10.23
N HIS A 80 -13.39 12.30 -9.38
CA HIS A 80 -14.57 13.07 -9.79
C HIS A 80 -14.41 14.56 -9.51
N SER A 81 -13.73 14.91 -8.43
CA SER A 81 -13.45 16.29 -8.02
C SER A 81 -12.22 16.31 -7.11
N SER A 82 -11.80 17.50 -6.65
CA SER A 82 -10.73 17.63 -5.65
C SER A 82 -11.06 16.98 -4.30
N MET A 83 -12.33 16.61 -4.07
CA MET A 83 -12.86 16.10 -2.82
C MET A 83 -13.44 14.68 -2.94
N SER A 84 -13.48 14.09 -4.14
CA SER A 84 -14.14 12.79 -4.31
C SER A 84 -13.55 11.93 -5.42
N ALA A 85 -13.59 10.62 -5.18
CA ALA A 85 -13.15 9.60 -6.12
C ALA A 85 -13.99 8.32 -5.95
N VAL A 86 -13.89 7.42 -6.92
CA VAL A 86 -14.46 6.07 -6.84
C VAL A 86 -13.33 5.06 -7.03
N LEU A 87 -13.27 4.09 -6.13
CA LEU A 87 -12.30 3.00 -6.14
C LEU A 87 -12.88 1.78 -6.85
N TYR A 88 -12.08 1.21 -7.74
CA TYR A 88 -12.30 -0.04 -8.46
C TYR A 88 -11.10 -0.95 -8.24
N VAL A 89 -11.28 -2.25 -8.49
CA VAL A 89 -10.15 -3.17 -8.66
C VAL A 89 -9.51 -2.92 -10.02
N ASP A 90 -8.18 -2.91 -10.08
CA ASP A 90 -7.44 -3.06 -11.34
C ASP A 90 -7.37 -4.55 -11.71
N GLU A 91 -8.18 -4.96 -12.68
CA GLU A 91 -8.29 -6.33 -13.16
C GLU A 91 -7.01 -6.88 -13.80
N ASP A 92 -6.09 -6.01 -14.26
CA ASP A 92 -4.81 -6.42 -14.84
C ASP A 92 -3.76 -6.78 -13.77
N ARG A 93 -4.06 -6.46 -12.50
CA ARG A 93 -3.16 -6.64 -11.34
C ARG A 93 -3.65 -7.71 -10.35
N VAL A 94 -4.52 -8.60 -10.81
CA VAL A 94 -5.10 -9.67 -10.00
C VAL A 94 -4.22 -10.92 -10.00
N LEU A 95 -4.57 -11.89 -9.15
CA LEU A 95 -3.76 -13.06 -8.87
C LEU A 95 -4.57 -14.34 -9.13
N PRO A 96 -4.89 -14.69 -10.39
CA PRO A 96 -5.83 -15.78 -10.69
C PRO A 96 -5.35 -17.15 -10.18
N ALA A 97 -4.03 -17.36 -10.06
CA ALA A 97 -3.46 -18.62 -9.59
C ALA A 97 -3.45 -18.76 -8.05
N THR A 98 -3.21 -17.67 -7.31
CA THR A 98 -3.04 -17.69 -5.84
C THR A 98 -4.22 -17.09 -5.08
N ASP A 99 -5.08 -16.34 -5.75
CA ASP A 99 -6.31 -15.73 -5.22
C ASP A 99 -7.47 -15.82 -6.25
N PRO A 100 -7.91 -17.05 -6.61
CA PRO A 100 -8.91 -17.26 -7.67
C PRO A 100 -10.29 -16.69 -7.36
N THR A 101 -10.61 -16.49 -6.07
CA THR A 101 -11.86 -15.86 -5.62
C THR A 101 -11.72 -14.36 -5.39
N TYR A 102 -10.53 -13.80 -5.63
CA TYR A 102 -10.19 -12.39 -5.40
C TYR A 102 -10.35 -11.93 -3.94
N ARG A 103 -10.37 -12.87 -2.99
CA ARG A 103 -10.58 -12.56 -1.58
C ARG A 103 -9.44 -11.72 -1.03
N GLN A 104 -8.20 -12.08 -1.34
CA GLN A 104 -7.03 -11.34 -0.87
C GLN A 104 -6.97 -9.95 -1.52
N ILE A 105 -7.33 -9.84 -2.81
CA ILE A 105 -7.46 -8.55 -3.50
C ILE A 105 -8.46 -7.64 -2.76
N HIS A 106 -9.64 -8.13 -2.42
CA HIS A 106 -10.63 -7.34 -1.68
C HIS A 106 -10.17 -6.95 -0.27
N ILE A 107 -9.45 -7.83 0.44
CA ILE A 107 -8.82 -7.49 1.72
C ILE A 107 -7.84 -6.33 1.53
N GLY A 108 -7.03 -6.36 0.47
CA GLY A 108 -6.16 -5.25 0.10
C GLY A 108 -6.94 -3.95 -0.07
N GLN A 109 -8.09 -3.97 -0.76
CA GLN A 109 -8.94 -2.78 -0.92
C GLN A 109 -9.40 -2.23 0.44
N GLY A 110 -9.77 -3.10 1.37
CA GLY A 110 -10.10 -2.70 2.75
C GLY A 110 -8.92 -2.02 3.46
N CYS A 111 -7.71 -2.59 3.35
CA CYS A 111 -6.51 -1.97 3.91
C CYS A 111 -6.21 -0.59 3.30
N PHE A 112 -6.42 -0.44 1.98
CA PHE A 112 -6.33 0.86 1.30
C PHE A 112 -7.31 1.88 1.89
N LEU A 113 -8.58 1.48 2.04
CA LEU A 113 -9.64 2.35 2.54
C LEU A 113 -9.38 2.85 3.96
N GLU A 114 -8.87 1.98 4.83
CA GLU A 114 -8.51 2.33 6.19
C GLU A 114 -7.36 3.35 6.23
N LEU A 115 -6.29 3.11 5.47
CA LEU A 115 -5.17 4.05 5.41
C LEU A 115 -5.59 5.40 4.81
N ALA A 116 -6.48 5.40 3.81
CA ALA A 116 -7.04 6.62 3.26
C ALA A 116 -7.88 7.38 4.30
N SER A 117 -8.65 6.68 5.13
CA SER A 117 -9.42 7.28 6.23
C SER A 117 -8.51 7.95 7.27
N ILE A 118 -7.47 7.24 7.73
CA ILE A 118 -6.47 7.77 8.67
C ILE A 118 -5.76 8.99 8.06
N ALA A 119 -5.38 8.92 6.78
CA ALA A 119 -4.75 10.01 6.05
C ALA A 119 -5.65 11.25 5.94
N ALA A 120 -6.95 11.07 5.71
CA ALA A 120 -7.91 12.18 5.69
C ALA A 120 -7.96 12.89 7.05
N GLY A 121 -7.94 12.14 8.15
CA GLY A 121 -7.89 12.68 9.51
C GLY A 121 -6.66 13.57 9.75
N ALA A 122 -5.51 13.19 9.20
CA ALA A 122 -4.29 14.00 9.27
C ALA A 122 -4.40 15.34 8.49
N LEU A 123 -5.33 15.44 7.54
CA LEU A 123 -5.66 16.68 6.82
C LEU A 123 -6.82 17.45 7.48
N HIS A 124 -7.26 17.05 8.67
CA HIS A 124 -8.46 17.58 9.34
C HIS A 124 -9.74 17.41 8.51
N MET A 125 -9.83 16.30 7.79
CA MET A 125 -10.98 15.92 6.98
C MET A 125 -11.53 14.56 7.44
N GLU A 126 -12.80 14.32 7.14
CA GLU A 126 -13.41 13.00 7.29
C GLU A 126 -13.63 12.40 5.91
N LEU A 127 -13.23 11.13 5.74
CA LEU A 127 -13.48 10.38 4.52
C LEU A 127 -14.77 9.56 4.67
N ASN A 128 -15.85 10.00 4.04
CA ASN A 128 -17.05 9.19 3.91
C ASN A 128 -16.80 8.09 2.88
N ILE A 129 -16.99 6.83 3.30
CA ILE A 129 -16.80 5.65 2.46
C ILE A 129 -18.14 4.95 2.27
N THR A 130 -18.67 5.00 1.05
CA THR A 130 -19.83 4.16 0.68
C THR A 130 -19.31 2.88 0.04
N LEU A 131 -19.37 1.77 0.79
CA LEU A 131 -18.92 0.45 0.32
C LEU A 131 -19.91 -0.14 -0.68
N LEU A 132 -19.38 -0.73 -1.75
CA LEU A 132 -20.13 -1.49 -2.75
C LEU A 132 -21.41 -0.77 -3.20
N PRO A 133 -21.33 0.47 -3.72
CA PRO A 133 -22.51 1.29 -4.00
C PRO A 133 -23.41 0.70 -5.10
N GLU A 134 -22.91 -0.26 -5.89
CA GLU A 134 -23.66 -1.02 -6.90
C GLU A 134 -23.94 -2.47 -6.46
N GLY A 135 -23.82 -2.77 -5.17
CA GLY A 135 -24.02 -4.09 -4.58
C GLY A 135 -22.80 -5.01 -4.70
N TYR A 136 -22.99 -6.28 -4.30
CA TYR A 136 -21.91 -7.27 -4.28
C TYR A 136 -21.34 -7.53 -5.68
N SER A 137 -20.01 -7.57 -5.76
CA SER A 137 -19.29 -7.95 -6.97
C SER A 137 -19.14 -9.46 -7.02
N LEU A 138 -19.64 -10.07 -8.09
CA LEU A 138 -19.26 -11.44 -8.45
C LEU A 138 -17.90 -11.40 -9.19
N PRO A 139 -17.16 -12.51 -9.28
CA PRO A 139 -15.86 -12.55 -9.98
C PRO A 139 -15.88 -11.93 -11.39
N ARG A 140 -17.00 -12.02 -12.11
CA ARG A 140 -17.21 -11.44 -13.44
C ARG A 140 -17.38 -9.90 -13.47
N ASP A 141 -17.72 -9.30 -12.33
CA ASP A 141 -17.96 -7.87 -12.17
C ASP A 141 -16.70 -7.13 -11.71
N LEU A 142 -15.61 -7.86 -11.43
CA LEU A 142 -14.35 -7.33 -10.94
C LEU A 142 -13.81 -6.26 -11.90
N GLY A 143 -13.43 -5.12 -11.35
CA GLY A 143 -12.92 -3.97 -12.11
C GLY A 143 -13.96 -3.19 -12.93
N ARG A 144 -15.19 -3.70 -13.03
CA ARG A 144 -16.33 -3.03 -13.69
C ARG A 144 -17.21 -2.30 -12.68
N LYS A 145 -17.50 -2.95 -11.55
CA LYS A 145 -18.24 -2.34 -10.45
C LYS A 145 -17.30 -1.70 -9.44
N PRO A 146 -17.72 -0.58 -8.83
CA PRO A 146 -16.94 0.10 -7.81
C PRO A 146 -16.90 -0.71 -6.51
N ILE A 147 -15.73 -0.70 -5.86
CA ILE A 147 -15.54 -1.20 -4.51
C ILE A 147 -16.01 -0.18 -3.47
N ALA A 148 -15.73 1.10 -3.69
CA ALA A 148 -16.14 2.16 -2.80
C ALA A 148 -16.26 3.50 -3.51
N LYS A 149 -17.21 4.32 -3.06
CA LYS A 149 -17.23 5.76 -3.33
C LYS A 149 -16.61 6.50 -2.14
N LEU A 150 -15.73 7.44 -2.44
CA LEU A 150 -14.89 8.17 -1.50
C LEU A 150 -15.23 9.66 -1.57
N GLU A 151 -15.67 10.24 -0.46
CA GLU A 151 -16.06 11.65 -0.38
C GLU A 151 -15.47 12.30 0.86
N LEU A 152 -14.62 13.29 0.66
CA LEU A 152 -14.05 14.09 1.73
C LEU A 152 -15.01 15.20 2.14
N LYS A 153 -15.12 15.42 3.43
CA LYS A 153 -15.77 16.59 4.04
C LYS A 153 -14.88 17.16 5.14
N PRO A 154 -15.00 18.46 5.48
CA PRO A 154 -14.34 19.01 6.66
C PRO A 154 -14.72 18.21 7.91
N ALA A 155 -13.74 17.86 8.74
CA ALA A 155 -14.01 17.18 10.01
C ALA A 155 -14.68 18.16 11.00
N THR A 156 -15.64 17.67 11.77
CA THR A 156 -16.28 18.45 12.84
C THR A 156 -15.37 18.63 14.05
N GLU A 157 -14.43 17.71 14.25
CA GLU A 157 -13.43 17.77 15.31
C GLU A 157 -12.02 17.61 14.72
N GLN A 158 -11.09 18.46 15.17
CA GLN A 158 -9.68 18.32 14.84
C GLN A 158 -9.05 17.26 15.76
N ARG A 159 -9.23 15.99 15.39
CA ARG A 159 -8.53 14.87 16.04
C ARG A 159 -7.62 14.19 15.03
N SER A 160 -6.32 14.44 15.15
CA SER A 160 -5.33 13.65 14.41
C SER A 160 -5.28 12.25 15.01
N ASP A 161 -5.53 11.24 14.19
CA ASP A 161 -5.32 9.85 14.58
C ASP A 161 -3.81 9.62 14.83
N PRO A 162 -3.37 9.15 16.01
CA PRO A 162 -1.96 8.84 16.26
C PRO A 162 -1.39 7.80 15.27
N LEU A 163 -2.24 6.98 14.65
CA LEU A 163 -1.84 6.01 13.62
C LEU A 163 -1.41 6.66 12.30
N ALA A 164 -1.72 7.93 12.05
CA ALA A 164 -1.27 8.62 10.84
C ALA A 164 0.26 8.61 10.73
N ALA A 165 0.97 8.83 11.84
CA ALA A 165 2.43 8.79 11.91
C ALA A 165 3.01 7.37 11.66
N MET A 166 2.17 6.33 11.71
CA MET A 166 2.57 4.94 11.45
C MET A 166 2.45 4.55 9.97
N ILE A 167 1.73 5.32 9.15
CA ILE A 167 1.56 5.04 7.72
C ILE A 167 2.92 4.91 7.01
N GLY A 168 3.83 5.86 7.23
CA GLY A 168 5.17 5.84 6.64
C GLY A 168 6.17 4.92 7.33
N LYS A 169 5.89 4.48 8.56
CA LYS A 169 6.79 3.59 9.33
C LYS A 169 6.52 2.12 9.10
N ARG A 170 5.27 1.76 8.78
CA ARG A 170 4.84 0.37 8.60
C ARG A 170 5.53 -0.26 7.40
N HIS A 171 6.07 -1.45 7.59
CA HIS A 171 6.65 -2.27 6.53
C HIS A 171 6.51 -3.76 6.86
N THR A 172 6.57 -4.62 5.85
CA THR A 172 6.52 -6.07 6.07
C THR A 172 7.90 -6.58 6.50
N VAL A 173 8.01 -6.98 7.76
CA VAL A 173 9.18 -7.69 8.30
C VAL A 173 8.98 -9.20 8.09
N ARG A 174 9.93 -9.85 7.42
CA ARG A 174 9.91 -11.32 7.21
C ARG A 174 11.03 -12.06 7.95
N SER A 175 11.84 -11.33 8.71
CA SER A 175 12.82 -11.91 9.62
C SER A 175 12.12 -12.49 10.85
N ALA A 176 12.83 -13.34 11.60
CA ALA A 176 12.37 -13.73 12.93
C ALA A 176 12.22 -12.47 13.81
N TYR A 177 11.12 -12.42 14.57
CA TYR A 177 10.93 -11.41 15.61
C TYR A 177 11.68 -11.84 16.86
N ASP A 178 12.33 -10.89 17.53
CA ASP A 178 12.95 -11.03 18.84
C ASP A 178 12.33 -10.05 19.84
N GLY A 179 12.74 -10.14 21.11
CA GLY A 179 12.22 -9.30 22.19
C GLY A 179 11.22 -10.01 23.12
N PRO A 180 10.82 -9.33 24.21
CA PRO A 180 9.84 -9.86 25.15
C PRO A 180 8.46 -9.98 24.48
N LEU A 181 7.64 -10.91 24.97
CA LEU A 181 6.22 -10.95 24.63
C LEU A 181 5.54 -9.68 25.16
N ILE A 182 4.48 -9.26 24.46
CA ILE A 182 3.61 -8.15 24.90
C ILE A 182 3.03 -8.50 26.27
N THR A 183 3.08 -7.55 27.21
CA THR A 183 2.56 -7.71 28.57
C THR A 183 1.03 -7.59 28.60
N GLU A 184 0.38 -8.16 29.61
CA GLU A 184 -1.07 -7.97 29.85
C GLU A 184 -1.47 -6.49 29.95
N SER A 185 -0.61 -5.66 30.54
CA SER A 185 -0.85 -4.21 30.65
C SER A 185 -0.85 -3.54 29.28
N GLU A 186 0.08 -3.89 28.40
CA GLU A 186 0.13 -3.36 27.03
C GLU A 186 -1.06 -3.87 26.20
N LEU A 187 -1.44 -5.15 26.36
CA LEU A 187 -2.60 -5.71 25.69
C LEU A 187 -3.89 -4.98 26.09
N THR A 188 -4.03 -4.66 27.38
CA THR A 188 -5.18 -3.92 27.91
C THR A 188 -5.25 -2.48 27.36
N GLN A 189 -4.11 -1.86 27.05
CA GLN A 189 -4.08 -0.51 26.44
C GLN A 189 -4.54 -0.50 24.97
N LEU A 190 -4.63 -1.67 24.32
CA LEU A 190 -5.06 -1.83 22.92
C LEU A 190 -6.54 -2.22 22.78
N ALA A 191 -7.20 -2.63 23.88
CA ALA A 191 -8.59 -3.09 23.92
C ALA A 191 -9.58 -1.93 24.10
#